data_AF-A0A7J3QF47-F1
#
_entry.id   AF-A0A7J3QF47-F1
#
_cell.length_a   1.000
_cell.length_b   1.000
_cell.length_c   1.000
_cell.angle_alpha   90.00
_cell.angle_beta   90.00
_cell.angle_gamma   90.00
#
_symmetry.space_group_name_H-M   'P 1'
#
loop_
_entity.id
_entity.type
_entity.pdbx_description
1 polymer ?
#
loop_
_entity_poly.entity_id
_entity_poly.type
_entity_poly.pdbx_seq_one_letter_code
_entity_poly.pdbx_strand_id
1 'polypeptide(L)' 'MDYKDDKAKAYQTFHATIGDAALLAQLVKAKILVVTHISLRYSFEWIRDYISRARRIFNGDIFIAEDLTMLPLDRIEC' A
#
# COMPACT_ATOMS: atom_id res chain seq x y z
N MET A 1 -2.79 -14.32 -8.31
CA MET A 1 -1.74 -14.71 -7.35
C MET A 1 -2.42 -15.07 -6.03
N ASP A 2 -1.98 -16.15 -5.39
CA ASP A 2 -2.50 -16.58 -4.09
C ASP A 2 -1.99 -15.64 -2.98
N TYR A 3 -2.92 -15.10 -2.19
CA TYR A 3 -2.66 -14.18 -1.08
C TYR A 3 -1.69 -14.76 -0.05
N LYS A 4 -1.73 -16.08 0.17
CA LYS A 4 -0.83 -16.74 1.12
C LYS A 4 0.61 -16.74 0.65
N ASP A 5 0.83 -16.87 -0.66
CA ASP A 5 2.17 -16.84 -1.25
C ASP A 5 2.81 -15.46 -1.15
N ASP A 6 2.03 -14.39 -1.35
CA ASP A 6 2.54 -13.02 -1.24
C ASP A 6 3.03 -12.71 0.17
N LYS A 7 2.25 -13.12 1.19
CA LYS A 7 2.63 -12.91 2.60
C LYS A 7 3.85 -13.72 3.02
N ALA A 8 3.93 -14.98 2.59
CA ALA A 8 5.09 -15.84 2.88
C ALA A 8 6.38 -15.27 2.24
N LYS A 9 6.31 -14.84 0.97
CA LYS A 9 7.45 -14.23 0.26
C LYS A 9 7.88 -12.91 0.88
N ALA A 10 6.92 -12.07 1.26
CA ALA A 10 7.20 -10.81 1.94
C ALA A 10 7.92 -11.07 3.27
N TYR A 11 7.41 -12.00 4.09
CA TYR A 11 8.03 -12.37 5.35
C TYR A 11 9.47 -12.90 5.19
N GLN A 12 9.71 -13.80 4.24
CA GLN A 12 11.04 -14.36 3.98
C GLN A 12 12.08 -13.32 3.55
N THR A 13 11.62 -12.23 2.95
CA THR A 13 12.48 -11.13 2.50
C THR A 13 12.46 -9.93 3.44
N PHE A 14 11.84 -10.05 4.62
CA PHE A 14 11.68 -8.96 5.59
C PHE A 14 10.94 -7.73 5.03
N HIS A 15 9.95 -7.95 4.17
CA HIS A 15 9.06 -6.93 3.63
C HIS A 15 7.64 -7.05 4.19
N ALA A 16 6.88 -5.97 4.08
CA ALA A 16 5.45 -5.95 4.36
C ALA A 16 4.63 -6.18 3.09
N THR A 17 3.46 -6.80 3.22
CA THR A 17 2.46 -6.78 2.14
C THR A 17 1.66 -5.48 2.18
N ILE A 18 0.91 -5.21 1.10
CA ILE A 18 -0.04 -4.09 1.06
C ILE A 18 -1.13 -4.20 2.15
N GLY A 19 -1.54 -5.43 2.50
CA GLY A 19 -2.51 -5.67 3.55
C GLY A 19 -1.93 -5.35 4.93
N ASP A 20 -0.67 -5.70 5.18
CA ASP A 20 0.00 -5.39 6.44
C ASP A 20 0.17 -3.87 6.61
N ALA A 21 0.52 -3.15 5.54
CA ALA A 21 0.61 -1.69 5.54
C ALA A 21 -0.75 -1.01 5.79
N ALA A 22 -1.81 -1.48 5.13
CA ALA A 22 -3.17 -0.97 5.34
C ALA A 22 -3.68 -1.24 6.77
N LEU A 23 -3.42 -2.44 7.30
CA LEU A 23 -3.78 -2.78 8.68
C LEU A 23 -3.06 -1.88 9.68
N LEU A 24 -1.76 -1.65 9.50
CA LEU A 24 -1.00 -0.75 10.36
C LEU A 24 -1.56 0.67 10.31
N ALA A 25 -1.80 1.21 9.11
CA ALA A 25 -2.39 2.54 8.92
C ALA A 25 -3.74 2.68 9.65
N GLN A 26 -4.60 1.66 9.56
CA GLN A 26 -5.88 1.63 10.26
C GLN A 26 -5.71 1.61 11.79
N LEU A 27 -4.77 0.80 12.31
CA LEU A 27 -4.52 0.68 13.75
C LEU A 27 -3.97 1.96 14.37
N VAL A 28 -3.07 2.65 13.66
CA VAL A 28 -2.50 3.93 14.12
C VAL A 28 -3.41 5.13 13.81
N LYS A 29 -4.58 4.89 13.20
CA LYS A 29 -5.52 5.92 12.76
C LYS A 29 -4.85 6.98 11.87
N ALA A 30 -4.00 6.51 10.96
CA ALA A 30 -3.41 7.38 9.96
C ALA A 30 -4.52 8.02 9.11
N LYS A 31 -4.30 9.28 8.71
CA LYS A 31 -5.16 9.97 7.74
C LYS A 31 -4.88 9.52 6.31
N ILE A 32 -3.59 9.31 6.02
CA ILE A 32 -3.08 8.98 4.69
C ILE A 32 -2.15 7.78 4.78
N LEU A 33 -2.25 6.87 3.82
CA LEU A 33 -1.30 5.80 3.55
C LEU A 33 -0.66 6.03 2.18
N VAL A 34 0.65 6.27 2.16
CA VAL A 34 1.44 6.30 0.93
C VAL A 34 2.27 5.01 0.83
N VAL A 35 2.05 4.23 -0.21
CA VAL A 35 2.74 2.97 -0.45
C VAL A 35 3.92 3.22 -1.39
N THR A 36 5.11 2.78 -0.98
CA THR A 36 6.35 2.90 -1.76
C THR A 36 7.12 1.58 -1.71
N HIS A 37 8.33 1.55 -2.28
CA HIS A 37 9.21 0.38 -2.32
C HIS A 37 8.52 -0.84 -2.95
N ILE A 38 7.89 -0.61 -4.10
CA ILE A 38 7.16 -1.63 -4.84
C ILE A 38 8.16 -2.42 -5.68
N SER A 39 8.14 -3.74 -5.53
CA SER A 39 8.99 -4.62 -6.32
C SER A 39 8.61 -4.54 -7.81
N LEU A 40 9.62 -4.45 -8.69
CA LEU A 40 9.48 -4.42 -10.15
C LEU A 40 8.68 -5.58 -10.74
N ARG A 41 8.45 -6.65 -9.97
CA ARG A 41 7.63 -7.81 -10.35
C ARG A 41 6.15 -7.49 -10.52
N TYR A 42 5.68 -6.35 -10.04
CA TYR A 42 4.29 -5.91 -10.20
C TYR A 42 4.21 -4.94 -11.38
N SER A 43 3.49 -5.32 -12.44
CA SER A 43 3.21 -4.40 -13.54
C SER A 43 2.12 -3.39 -13.13
N PHE A 44 2.03 -2.27 -13.86
CA PHE A 44 1.04 -1.21 -13.62
C PHE A 44 -0.41 -1.73 -13.50
N GLU A 45 -0.75 -2.82 -14.20
CA GLU A 45 -2.10 -3.42 -14.12
C GLU A 45 -2.42 -3.98 -12.72
N TRP A 46 -1.41 -4.44 -11.97
CA TRP A 46 -1.58 -5.02 -10.64
C TRP A 46 -1.74 -3.96 -9.55
N ILE A 47 -1.31 -2.72 -9.81
CA ILE A 47 -1.41 -1.61 -8.85
C ILE A 47 -2.87 -1.33 -8.49
N ARG A 48 -3.79 -1.42 -9.46
CA ARG A 48 -5.24 -1.24 -9.22
C ARG A 48 -5.81 -2.31 -8.29
N ASP A 49 -5.37 -3.55 -8.44
CA ASP A 49 -5.76 -4.66 -7.56
C ASP A 49 -5.18 -4.46 -6.14
N TYR A 50 -3.94 -3.99 -6.04
CA TYR A 50 -3.28 -3.66 -4.76
C TYR A 50 -4.04 -2.60 -3.96
N ILE A 51 -4.40 -1.49 -4.60
CA ILE A 51 -5.20 -0.43 -3.95
C ILE A 51 -6.57 -0.98 -3.52
N SER A 52 -7.21 -1.77 -4.37
CA SER A 52 -8.51 -2.38 -4.07
C SER A 52 -8.45 -3.28 -2.82
N ARG A 53 -7.34 -4.02 -2.64
CA ARG A 53 -7.10 -4.83 -1.43
C ARG A 53 -6.87 -3.95 -0.20
N ALA A 54 -6.05 -2.91 -0.31
CA ALA A 54 -5.75 -1.98 0.79
C ALA A 54 -7.03 -1.29 1.31
N ARG A 55 -7.90 -0.85 0.38
CA ARG A 55 -9.18 -0.20 0.69
C ARG A 55 -10.18 -1.07 1.43
N ARG A 56 -10.03 -2.40 1.41
CA ARG A 56 -10.87 -3.29 2.24
C ARG A 56 -10.52 -3.25 3.73
N ILE A 57 -9.35 -2.70 4.07
CA ILE A 57 -8.80 -2.69 5.44
C ILE A 57 -8.69 -1.25 5.98
N PHE A 58 -8.24 -0.32 5.15
CA PHE A 58 -7.99 1.06 5.53
C PHE A 58 -8.94 2.01 4.79
N ASN A 59 -9.64 2.84 5.57
CA ASN A 59 -10.66 3.76 5.06
C ASN A 59 -10.14 5.17 4.74
N GLY A 60 -8.90 5.51 5.11
CA GLY A 60 -8.30 6.80 4.79
C GLY A 60 -7.79 6.87 3.35
N ASP A 61 -7.13 7.97 3.02
CA ASP A 61 -6.61 8.17 1.66
C ASP A 61 -5.42 7.27 1.38
N ILE A 62 -5.42 6.63 0.21
CA ILE A 62 -4.36 5.71 -0.22
C ILE A 62 -3.73 6.24 -1.50
N PHE A 63 -2.42 6.44 -1.47
CA PHE A 63 -1.61 6.83 -2.62
C PHE A 63 -0.53 5.80 -2.89
N ILE A 64 -0.18 5.64 -4.16
CA ILE A 64 1.01 4.90 -4.59
C ILE A 64 2.06 5.94 -4.98
N ALA A 65 3.25 5.84 -4.38
CA ALA A 65 4.36 6.69 -4.76
C ALA A 65 4.93 6.22 -6.11
N GLU A 66 4.99 7.14 -7.07
CA GLU A 66 5.80 6.98 -8.28
C GLU A 66 7.04 7.87 -8.16
N ASP A 67 8.09 7.53 -8.89
CA ASP A 67 9.34 8.29 -8.87
C ASP A 67 9.07 9.77 -9.15
N LEU A 68 9.62 10.62 -8.28
CA LEU A 68 9.48 12.09 -8.32
C LEU A 68 8.06 12.63 -8.07
N THR A 69 7.10 11.79 -7.67
CA THR A 69 5.77 12.25 -7.28
C THR A 69 5.83 13.14 -6.05
N MET A 70 5.15 14.29 -6.11
CA MET A 70 5.00 15.20 -4.99
C MET A 70 3.58 15.14 -4.44
N LEU A 71 3.46 14.95 -3.12
CA LEU A 71 2.19 14.93 -2.41
C LEU A 71 2.13 16.09 -1.41
N PRO A 72 1.51 17.23 -1.76
CA PRO A 72 1.40 18.40 -0.87
C PRO A 72 0.38 18.12 0.25
N LEU A 73 0.86 18.00 1.49
CA LEU A 73 0.04 17.62 2.64
C LEU A 73 -0.96 18.71 3.08
N ASP A 74 -0.68 19.97 2.74
CA ASP A 74 -1.53 21.14 3.00
C ASP A 74 -2.80 21.18 2.14
N ARG A 75 -2.88 20.31 1.12
CA ARG A 75 -3.99 20.27 0.14
C ARG A 75 -4.81 18.98 0.21
N ILE A 76 -4.56 18.14 1.21
CA ILE A 76 -5.29 16.89 1.40
C ILE A 76 -6.30 17.13 2.49
N GLU A 77 -7.59 17.07 2.13
CA GLU A 77 -8.67 17.13 3.10
C GLU A 77 -8.73 15.80 3.86
N CYS A 78 -8.11 15.77 5.04
CA CYS A 78 -8.03 14.59 5.90
C CYS A 78 -8.91 14.67 7.15
#